data_AF-A0A7Y0SN29-F1
#
_entry.id   AF-A0A7Y0SN29-F1
#
_cell.length_a   1.000
_cell.length_b   1.000
_cell.length_c   1.000
_cell.angle_alpha   90.00
_cell.angle_beta   90.00
_cell.angle_gamma   90.00
#
_symmetry.space_group_name_H-M   'P 1'
#
loop_
_entity.id
_entity.type
_entity.pdbx_description
1 polymer ?
#
loop_
_entity_poly.entity_id
_entity_poly.type
_entity_poly.pdbx_seq_one_letter_code
_entity_poly.pdbx_strand_id
1 'polypeptide(L)'
;RAKARAIASEMHSGFFDLRNELPMNIRAHRKVDLTKGALKDIARIDAIWAGQAELHPNGWLFGEWSIADAMYAPVALRFQTYGIELSEGAKAYQQKVLASESLQQWLEEASQETDIVEEDEAG
;
A
#
# COMPACT_ATOMS: atom_id res chain seq x y z
N ARG A 1 1.18 -20.78 -1.18
CA ARG A 1 2.47 -20.61 -0.47
C ARG A 1 3.59 -20.01 -1.32
N ALA A 2 3.96 -20.57 -2.49
CA ALA A 2 5.03 -19.99 -3.33
C ALA A 2 4.69 -18.57 -3.84
N LYS A 3 3.45 -18.36 -4.32
CA LYS A 3 2.94 -17.05 -4.76
C LYS A 3 3.01 -15.98 -3.66
N ALA A 4 2.61 -16.32 -2.43
CA ALA A 4 2.68 -15.40 -1.29
C ALA A 4 4.11 -14.93 -0.98
N ARG A 5 5.10 -15.83 -1.04
CA ARG A 5 6.50 -15.46 -0.86
C ARG A 5 7.03 -14.60 -2.00
N ALA A 6 6.65 -14.90 -3.23
CA ALA A 6 7.05 -14.10 -4.39
C ALA A 6 6.51 -12.67 -4.27
N ILE A 7 5.22 -12.52 -3.95
CA ILE A 7 4.55 -11.22 -3.82
C ILE A 7 5.08 -10.42 -2.62
N ALA A 8 5.35 -11.07 -1.49
CA ALA A 8 6.00 -10.43 -0.35
C ALA A 8 7.44 -9.97 -0.69
N SER A 9 8.19 -10.80 -1.42
CA SER A 9 9.56 -10.45 -1.85
C SER A 9 9.56 -9.32 -2.88
N GLU A 10 8.60 -9.31 -3.81
CA GLU A 10 8.41 -8.25 -4.80
C GLU A 10 8.07 -6.91 -4.11
N MET A 11 7.20 -6.93 -3.09
CA MET A 11 6.96 -5.73 -2.27
C MET A 11 8.21 -5.30 -1.50
N HIS A 12 8.91 -6.23 -0.84
CA HIS A 12 10.10 -5.89 -0.04
C HIS A 12 11.21 -5.28 -0.90
N SER A 13 11.52 -5.89 -2.04
CA SER A 13 12.69 -5.55 -2.88
C SER A 13 12.39 -4.73 -4.14
N GLY A 14 11.13 -4.35 -4.38
CA GLY A 14 10.70 -3.63 -5.58
C GLY A 14 10.03 -2.29 -5.29
N PHE A 15 9.35 -1.77 -6.32
CA PHE A 15 8.53 -0.54 -6.27
C PHE A 15 9.30 0.71 -5.82
N PHE A 16 10.55 0.85 -6.26
CA PHE A 16 11.42 1.97 -5.84
C PHE A 16 10.89 3.32 -6.31
N ASP A 17 10.39 3.40 -7.54
CA ASP A 17 9.89 4.66 -8.10
C ASP A 17 8.63 5.10 -7.32
N LEU A 18 7.70 4.17 -7.06
CA LEU A 18 6.56 4.42 -6.17
C LEU A 18 7.01 4.85 -4.78
N ARG A 19 8.04 4.23 -4.20
CA ARG A 19 8.49 4.54 -2.84
C ARG A 19 9.13 5.93 -2.73
N ASN A 20 9.87 6.33 -3.75
CA ASN A 20 10.52 7.63 -3.83
C ASN A 20 9.51 8.75 -4.12
N GLU A 21 8.53 8.49 -4.98
CA GLU A 21 7.58 9.52 -5.42
C GLU A 21 6.33 9.62 -4.54
N LEU A 22 5.98 8.55 -3.80
CA LEU A 22 4.90 8.53 -2.82
C LEU A 22 5.45 8.26 -1.41
N PRO A 23 6.19 9.21 -0.81
CA PRO A 23 6.66 9.09 0.57
C PRO A 23 5.48 9.05 1.54
N MET A 24 5.67 8.49 2.74
CA MET A 24 4.66 8.45 3.81
C MET A 24 4.48 9.85 4.43
N ASN A 25 3.92 10.79 3.66
CA ASN A 25 3.64 12.12 4.18
C ASN A 25 2.18 12.19 4.65
N ILE A 26 1.97 12.00 5.95
CA ILE A 26 0.66 12.01 6.61
C ILE A 26 0.03 13.42 6.63
N ARG A 27 0.79 14.47 6.27
CA ARG A 27 0.39 15.88 6.37
C ARG A 27 0.08 16.55 5.03
N ALA A 28 0.49 15.97 3.89
CA ALA A 28 0.39 16.61 2.58
C ALA A 28 -0.62 15.91 1.66
N HIS A 29 -1.76 16.57 1.38
CA HIS A 29 -2.57 16.27 0.21
C HIS A 29 -1.96 16.97 -1.01
N ARG A 30 -1.03 16.32 -1.72
CA ARG A 30 -0.48 16.81 -3.00
C ARG A 30 -0.90 15.88 -4.14
N LYS A 31 -1.35 16.46 -5.25
CA LYS A 31 -1.34 15.75 -6.54
C LYS A 31 0.12 15.68 -7.00
N VAL A 32 0.68 14.47 -7.04
CA VAL A 32 2.05 14.23 -7.50
C VAL A 32 1.99 13.88 -8.98
N ASP A 33 2.81 14.55 -9.79
CA ASP A 33 3.01 14.16 -11.19
C ASP A 33 3.93 12.94 -11.22
N LEU A 34 3.32 11.76 -11.37
CA LEU A 34 4.01 10.49 -11.31
C LEU A 34 4.81 10.21 -12.59
N THR A 35 6.02 9.72 -12.41
CA THR A 35 6.82 9.25 -13.54
C THR A 35 6.21 7.98 -14.16
N LYS A 36 6.65 7.63 -15.38
CA LYS A 36 6.29 6.36 -16.01
C LYS A 36 6.69 5.15 -15.16
N GLY A 37 7.75 5.28 -14.34
CA GLY A 37 8.21 4.24 -13.43
C GLY A 37 7.20 4.01 -12.31
N ALA A 38 6.83 5.07 -11.59
CA ALA A 38 5.82 4.99 -10.53
C ALA A 38 4.46 4.53 -11.05
N LEU A 39 4.02 4.97 -12.24
CA LEU A 39 2.78 4.50 -12.86
C LEU A 39 2.83 2.99 -13.19
N LYS A 40 3.99 2.46 -13.61
CA LYS A 40 4.17 1.03 -13.86
C LYS A 40 4.13 0.23 -12.56
N ASP A 41 4.74 0.75 -11.51
CA ASP A 41 4.71 0.17 -10.17
C ASP A 41 3.28 0.08 -9.64
N ILE A 42 2.52 1.18 -9.74
CA ILE A 42 1.09 1.23 -9.38
C ILE A 42 0.30 0.19 -10.16
N ALA A 43 0.46 0.14 -11.49
CA ALA A 43 -0.27 -0.79 -12.33
C ALA A 43 0.04 -2.26 -11.97
N ARG A 44 1.28 -2.55 -11.54
CA ARG A 44 1.66 -3.89 -11.10
C ARG A 44 1.01 -4.25 -9.76
N ILE A 45 0.99 -3.32 -8.81
CA ILE A 45 0.33 -3.52 -7.50
C ILE A 45 -1.18 -3.71 -7.69
N ASP A 46 -1.80 -2.88 -8.53
CA ASP A 46 -3.22 -2.98 -8.88
C ASP A 46 -3.54 -4.37 -9.42
N ALA A 47 -2.78 -4.85 -10.41
CA ALA A 47 -2.97 -6.18 -10.98
C ALA A 47 -2.80 -7.32 -9.96
N ILE A 48 -1.86 -7.16 -9.00
CA ILE A 48 -1.69 -8.14 -7.91
C ILE A 48 -2.93 -8.16 -7.02
N TRP A 49 -3.39 -7.01 -6.55
CA TRP A 49 -4.53 -6.92 -5.64
C TRP A 49 -5.83 -7.37 -6.31
N ALA A 50 -6.11 -6.89 -7.53
CA ALA A 50 -7.28 -7.29 -8.30
C ALA A 50 -7.29 -8.80 -8.56
N GLY A 51 -6.19 -9.37 -9.05
CA GLY A 51 -6.11 -10.80 -9.33
C GLY A 51 -6.21 -11.67 -8.08
N GLN A 52 -5.77 -11.19 -6.91
CA GLN A 52 -5.98 -11.91 -5.66
C GLN A 52 -7.40 -11.76 -5.10
N ALA A 53 -8.03 -10.59 -5.28
CA ALA A 53 -9.42 -10.36 -4.89
C ALA A 53 -10.40 -11.25 -5.67
N GLU A 54 -10.12 -11.54 -6.95
CA GLU A 54 -10.89 -12.50 -7.76
C GLU A 54 -10.81 -13.92 -7.21
N LEU A 55 -9.62 -14.34 -6.74
CA LEU A 55 -9.40 -15.69 -6.20
C LEU A 55 -9.93 -15.84 -4.76
N HIS A 56 -9.92 -14.76 -4.01
CA HIS A 56 -10.32 -14.72 -2.61
C HIS A 56 -11.36 -13.61 -2.41
N PRO A 57 -12.58 -13.77 -2.97
CA PRO A 57 -13.64 -12.78 -2.80
C PRO A 57 -13.95 -12.64 -1.31
N ASN A 58 -13.88 -11.40 -0.81
CA ASN A 58 -14.01 -11.05 0.62
C ASN A 58 -12.89 -11.57 1.54
N GLY A 59 -11.86 -12.22 1.00
CA GLY A 59 -10.67 -12.68 1.72
C GLY A 59 -9.58 -11.60 1.81
N TRP A 60 -8.45 -11.95 2.40
CA TRP A 60 -7.20 -11.21 2.27
C TRP A 60 -6.47 -11.62 0.98
N LEU A 61 -5.26 -11.12 0.70
CA LEU A 61 -4.54 -11.47 -0.54
C LEU A 61 -4.41 -12.98 -0.74
N PHE A 62 -4.39 -13.77 0.33
CA PHE A 62 -4.31 -15.23 0.27
C PHE A 62 -5.41 -15.92 1.10
N GLY A 63 -6.58 -15.30 1.20
CA GLY A 63 -7.73 -15.79 1.95
C GLY A 63 -7.69 -15.36 3.42
N GLU A 64 -6.73 -15.85 4.18
CA GLU A 64 -6.47 -15.45 5.58
C GLU A 64 -5.41 -14.35 5.67
N TRP A 65 -5.43 -13.58 6.77
CA TRP A 65 -4.47 -12.50 7.00
C TRP A 65 -3.05 -13.05 7.00
N SER A 66 -2.15 -12.37 6.29
CA SER A 66 -0.78 -12.84 6.10
C SER A 66 0.23 -11.71 6.12
N ILE A 67 1.52 -12.07 6.17
CA ILE A 67 2.62 -11.10 6.05
C ILE A 67 2.55 -10.29 4.76
N ALA A 68 1.97 -10.83 3.69
CA ALA A 68 1.79 -10.08 2.45
C ALA A 68 0.89 -8.87 2.69
N ASP A 69 -0.23 -9.05 3.39
CA ASP A 69 -1.16 -7.97 3.69
C ASP A 69 -0.53 -6.90 4.59
N ALA A 70 0.24 -7.33 5.60
CA ALA A 70 1.00 -6.40 6.44
C ALA A 70 2.01 -5.57 5.62
N MET A 71 2.70 -6.16 4.65
CA MET A 71 3.64 -5.45 3.77
C MET A 71 2.95 -4.46 2.81
N TYR A 72 1.70 -4.72 2.42
CA TYR A 72 0.93 -3.84 1.54
C TYR A 72 0.10 -2.79 2.28
N ALA A 73 -0.07 -2.90 3.60
CA ALA A 73 -0.81 -1.92 4.40
C ALA A 73 -0.29 -0.46 4.27
N PRO A 74 1.03 -0.18 4.31
CA PRO A 74 1.55 1.16 4.08
C PRO A 74 1.27 1.67 2.66
N VAL A 75 1.24 0.77 1.67
CA VAL A 75 0.94 1.12 0.27
C VAL A 75 -0.53 1.51 0.13
N ALA A 76 -1.45 0.79 0.78
CA ALA A 76 -2.87 1.14 0.80
C ALA A 76 -3.11 2.55 1.36
N LEU A 77 -2.38 2.92 2.42
CA LEU A 77 -2.40 4.26 3.01
C LEU A 77 -1.85 5.32 2.06
N ARG A 78 -0.72 5.07 1.40
CA ARG A 78 -0.16 5.98 0.38
C ARG A 78 -1.16 6.20 -0.76
N PHE A 79 -1.73 5.12 -1.28
CA PHE A 79 -2.72 5.22 -2.35
C PHE A 79 -3.94 6.03 -1.96
N GLN A 80 -4.38 5.94 -0.70
CA GLN A 80 -5.45 6.82 -0.20
C GLN A 80 -4.99 8.28 -0.08
N THR A 81 -3.80 8.52 0.49
CA THR A 81 -3.25 9.86 0.71
C THR A 81 -3.06 10.63 -0.59
N TYR A 82 -2.55 9.96 -1.62
CA TYR A 82 -2.26 10.57 -2.93
C TYR A 82 -3.41 10.43 -3.95
N GLY A 83 -4.54 9.83 -3.55
CA GLY A 83 -5.71 9.68 -4.43
C GLY A 83 -5.41 8.85 -5.68
N ILE A 84 -4.67 7.74 -5.53
CA ILE A 84 -4.34 6.86 -6.65
C ILE A 84 -5.60 6.11 -7.08
N GLU A 85 -5.94 6.22 -8.37
CA GLU A 85 -7.06 5.49 -8.97
C GLU A 85 -6.68 4.03 -9.18
N LEU A 86 -7.52 3.13 -8.67
CA LEU A 86 -7.34 1.67 -8.71
C LEU A 86 -8.53 1.01 -9.41
N SER A 87 -8.30 -0.19 -9.95
CA SER A 87 -9.37 -1.06 -10.43
C SER A 87 -10.30 -1.47 -9.30
N GLU A 88 -11.52 -1.90 -9.65
CA GLU A 88 -12.57 -2.22 -8.66
C GLU A 88 -12.11 -3.27 -7.63
N GLY A 89 -11.47 -4.35 -8.08
CA GLY A 89 -10.96 -5.42 -7.20
C GLY A 89 -9.83 -4.94 -6.28
N ALA A 90 -8.90 -4.15 -6.82
CA ALA A 90 -7.81 -3.57 -6.03
C ALA A 90 -8.33 -2.55 -5.00
N LYS A 91 -9.33 -1.73 -5.38
CA LYS A 91 -9.99 -0.76 -4.49
C LYS A 91 -10.76 -1.45 -3.37
N ALA A 92 -11.46 -2.54 -3.66
CA ALA A 92 -12.14 -3.34 -2.63
C ALA A 92 -11.15 -3.90 -1.60
N TYR A 93 -10.01 -4.43 -2.06
CA TYR A 93 -8.93 -4.86 -1.17
C TYR A 93 -8.36 -3.71 -0.35
N GLN A 94 -8.06 -2.57 -0.99
CA GLN A 94 -7.55 -1.37 -0.30
C GLN A 94 -8.50 -0.94 0.84
N GLN A 95 -9.81 -0.84 0.56
CA GLN A 95 -10.81 -0.48 1.56
C GLN A 95 -10.86 -1.46 2.73
N LYS A 96 -10.71 -2.76 2.47
CA LYS A 96 -10.64 -3.77 3.51
C LYS A 96 -9.42 -3.60 4.41
N VAL A 97 -8.26 -3.31 3.82
CA VAL A 97 -7.03 -3.03 4.57
C VAL A 97 -7.22 -1.81 5.47
N LEU A 98 -7.76 -0.71 4.92
CA LEU A 98 -8.03 0.54 5.63
C LEU A 98 -9.06 0.41 6.76
N ALA A 99 -10.01 -0.52 6.63
CA ALA A 99 -11.01 -0.83 7.64
C ALA A 99 -10.54 -1.86 8.69
N SER A 100 -9.30 -2.35 8.61
CA SER A 100 -8.78 -3.35 9.54
C SER A 100 -8.50 -2.74 10.91
N GLU A 101 -9.02 -3.36 11.97
CA GLU A 101 -8.73 -2.98 13.36
C GLU A 101 -7.21 -2.99 13.65
N SER A 102 -6.47 -3.98 13.14
CA SER A 102 -5.01 -4.03 13.30
C SER A 102 -4.30 -2.83 12.69
N LEU A 103 -4.77 -2.36 11.52
CA LEU A 103 -4.19 -1.18 10.88
C LEU A 103 -4.55 0.10 11.63
N GLN A 104 -5.80 0.21 12.11
CA GLN A 104 -6.23 1.36 12.91
C GLN A 104 -5.43 1.45 14.21
N GLN A 105 -5.20 0.32 14.89
CA GLN A 105 -4.37 0.29 16.08
C GLN A 105 -2.92 0.67 15.78
N TRP A 106 -2.35 0.18 14.67
CA TRP A 106 -1.00 0.59 14.26
C TRP A 106 -0.93 2.09 13.94
N LEU A 107 -1.93 2.66 13.28
CA LEU A 107 -2.01 4.11 13.02
C LEU A 107 -2.16 4.93 14.31
N GLU A 108 -2.95 4.44 15.26
CA GLU A 108 -3.12 5.07 16.57
C GLU A 108 -1.80 5.08 17.33
N GLU A 109 -1.09 3.95 17.39
CA GLU A 109 0.24 3.83 17.99
C GLU A 109 1.26 4.74 17.28
N ALA A 110 1.30 4.73 15.94
CA ALA A 110 2.19 5.60 15.16
C ALA A 110 1.87 7.10 15.34
N SER A 111 0.62 7.46 15.62
CA SER A 111 0.25 8.86 15.91
C SER A 111 0.72 9.35 17.29
N GLN A 112 1.05 8.42 18.19
CA GLN A 112 1.64 8.70 19.50
C GLN A 112 3.18 8.75 19.43
N GLU A 113 3.79 8.23 18.36
CA GLU A 113 5.21 8.39 18.11
C GLU A 113 5.50 9.85 17.76
N THR A 114 6.29 10.51 18.60
CA THR A 114 6.65 11.93 18.49
C THR A 114 7.99 12.14 17.80
N ASP A 115 8.57 11.09 17.22
CA ASP A 115 9.85 11.15 16.52
C ASP A 115 9.67 11.85 15.17
N ILE A 116 10.07 13.13 15.15
CA ILE A 116 10.20 13.92 13.93
C ILE A 116 11.56 13.57 13.32
N VAL A 117 11.55 12.79 12.24
CA VAL A 117 12.76 12.57 11.42
C VAL A 117 12.82 13.69 10.38
N GLU A 118 13.76 14.63 10.56
CA GLU A 118 13.94 15.81 9.69
C GLU A 118 14.21 15.48 8.20
N GLU A 119 14.59 14.24 7.86
CA GLU A 119 14.92 13.83 6.47
C GLU A 119 13.70 13.65 5.54
N ASP A 120 12.46 13.57 6.06
CA ASP A 120 11.25 13.37 5.25
C ASP A 120 10.51 14.69 4.89
N GLU A 121 11.07 15.87 5.23
CA GLU A 121 10.53 17.21 4.89
C GLU A 121 11.27 17.92 3.74
N ALA A 122 11.93 17.20 2.84
CA ALA A 122 12.56 17.82 1.67
C ALA A 122 11.53 18.18 0.58
N GLY A 123 10.94 19.38 0.70
CA GLY A 123 10.54 20.32 -0.38
C GLY A 123 9.65 19.83 -1.52
#